data_AF-A0A8K0DPB1-F1
#
_entry.id   AF-A0A8K0DPB1-F1
#
_cell.length_a   1.000
_cell.length_b   1.000
_cell.length_c   1.000
_cell.angle_alpha   90.00
_cell.angle_beta   90.00
_cell.angle_gamma   90.00
#
_symmetry.space_group_name_H-M   'P 1'
#
loop_
_entity.id
_entity.type
_entity.pdbx_description
1 polymer ?
#
loop_
_entity_poly.entity_id
_entity_poly.type
_entity_poly.pdbx_seq_one_letter_code
_entity_poly.pdbx_strand_id
1 'polypeptide(L)'
;MLNLNQPVNATGMANEEVYKILIYDKFCQNILSPLIHVKDLRKHGVTLYFLIDKDRKPVHDVPAVYFVQPSQANIQRIVADSTRSLYDSFHLNFSSSIPRPLLEDLASGALNSDSIHRILKVHDQYLEFVTLEENLFSLAQKSSYVQLNDPSAGDREIEEIIEKIVGGLFCVLATLAVVPIIRCPRGGPAEMVASALDQRLRDHLLSKNNLFTEGGNFISSFQRPVLCIFDRNFELSVGIQHDFRYQPLVHDVLGLKLNRLSVQGEKGGMKSYELDSSDPFWLANGSQLFPQVAMEIENQLNRYKRDVDEVNKRTGGTDGTEFDGTDLIGNTKHLMNAVNSLPELTERKQVIDKHTNIATVLLGEIKERSLDSYATKEDDMMVRGSIDRSDLLSVLRGKGSKMDKLRFAIIYLISTESINQEEVEAVEAALRDSEVDTSAFQYVKKIKSLNVSLASANSASRSNIVDWAERIYGQSLSVVTAGMKNLLSNERQLALTRTVEALMEGKPNPEVDSFLVFDPRAPKSSSGMGSSHLKGPFKEAIVFMIGGGNYMEYGSLQELAQRQQPIKHVVYGTTEILTGAEFVEQLALLGQKMGLGGAPAAPTQ
;
A
#
# COMPACT_ATOMS: atom_id res chain seq x y z
N MET A 1 -3.69 4.79 23.00
CA MET A 1 -2.24 4.64 23.27
C MET A 1 -1.59 5.87 23.89
N LEU A 2 -1.39 6.97 23.13
CA LEU A 2 -0.56 8.13 23.55
C LEU A 2 -0.98 8.81 24.86
N ASN A 3 -2.26 8.70 25.23
CA ASN A 3 -2.75 9.15 26.55
C ASN A 3 -2.52 8.10 27.66
N LEU A 4 -1.35 7.45 27.72
CA LEU A 4 -1.02 6.44 28.75
C LEU A 4 -2.06 5.30 28.87
N ASN A 5 -2.70 4.95 27.76
CA ASN A 5 -3.84 4.02 27.69
C ASN A 5 -4.98 4.39 28.68
N GLN A 6 -5.21 5.69 28.88
CA GLN A 6 -6.38 6.23 29.58
C GLN A 6 -7.39 6.77 28.56
N PRO A 7 -8.69 6.78 28.89
CA PRO A 7 -9.71 7.43 28.07
C PRO A 7 -9.33 8.88 27.76
N VAL A 8 -9.71 9.34 26.58
CA VAL A 8 -9.47 10.70 26.12
C VAL A 8 -10.61 11.60 26.63
N ASN A 9 -10.35 12.89 26.88
CA ASN A 9 -11.39 13.82 27.34
C ASN A 9 -12.43 14.06 26.22
N ALA A 10 -13.58 14.68 26.53
CA ALA A 10 -14.68 14.88 25.57
C ALA A 10 -14.30 15.63 24.28
N THR A 11 -13.19 16.35 24.26
CA THR A 11 -12.63 17.05 23.08
C THR A 11 -11.72 16.16 22.22
N GLY A 12 -11.53 14.88 22.56
CA GLY A 12 -10.59 14.00 21.86
C GLY A 12 -9.12 14.31 22.12
N MET A 13 -8.82 15.19 23.09
CA MET A 13 -7.45 15.55 23.49
C MET A 13 -7.03 14.81 24.76
N ALA A 14 -5.75 14.42 24.81
CA ALA A 14 -5.13 13.83 25.99
C ALA A 14 -5.13 14.84 27.15
N ASN A 15 -4.88 14.39 28.38
CA ASN A 15 -4.62 15.36 29.45
C ASN A 15 -3.31 16.09 29.11
N GLU A 16 -3.42 17.37 28.71
CA GLU A 16 -2.32 18.21 28.24
C GLU A 16 -1.30 18.53 29.35
N GLU A 17 -1.69 18.31 30.61
CA GLU A 17 -0.88 18.61 31.79
C GLU A 17 0.28 17.62 32.03
N VAL A 18 0.30 16.48 31.34
CA VAL A 18 1.33 15.44 31.52
C VAL A 18 2.22 15.33 30.28
N TYR A 19 3.46 15.81 30.39
CA TYR A 19 4.49 15.60 29.38
C TYR A 19 4.94 14.14 29.33
N LYS A 20 5.20 13.64 28.13
CA LYS A 20 5.53 12.23 27.86
C LYS A 20 6.62 12.14 26.80
N ILE A 21 7.38 11.05 26.84
CA ILE A 21 8.35 10.70 25.81
C ILE A 21 7.81 9.52 25.01
N LEU A 22 7.82 9.60 23.68
CA LEU A 22 7.44 8.49 22.80
C LEU A 22 8.69 7.73 22.34
N ILE A 23 8.75 6.44 22.67
CA ILE A 23 9.78 5.54 22.18
C ILE A 23 9.14 4.58 21.18
N TYR A 24 9.71 4.45 20.00
CA TYR A 24 9.24 3.47 19.01
C TYR A 24 10.39 2.75 18.34
N ASP A 25 10.13 1.64 17.68
CA ASP A 25 11.08 1.08 16.71
C ASP A 25 10.81 1.64 15.30
N LYS A 26 11.60 1.20 14.33
CA LYS A 26 11.48 1.72 12.96
C LYS A 26 10.15 1.36 12.31
N PHE A 27 9.60 0.19 12.61
CA PHE A 27 8.32 -0.26 12.04
C PHE A 27 7.16 0.56 12.62
N CYS A 28 7.09 0.67 13.94
CA CYS A 28 6.09 1.48 14.64
C CYS A 28 6.19 2.97 14.32
N GLN A 29 7.40 3.49 14.06
CA GLN A 29 7.56 4.85 13.50
C GLN A 29 6.83 4.98 12.15
N ASN A 30 7.00 4.01 11.25
CA ASN A 30 6.38 4.05 9.92
C ASN A 30 4.85 3.91 9.98
N ILE A 31 4.30 3.32 11.04
CA ILE A 31 2.85 3.27 11.29
C ILE A 31 2.33 4.68 11.66
N LEU A 32 3.03 5.39 12.55
CA LEU A 32 2.57 6.69 13.03
C LEU A 32 2.86 7.83 12.04
N SER A 33 3.94 7.74 11.26
CA SER A 33 4.40 8.86 10.42
C SER A 33 3.40 9.38 9.39
N PRO A 34 2.54 8.57 8.76
CA PRO A 34 1.50 9.05 7.84
C PRO A 34 0.24 9.56 8.56
N LEU A 35 0.07 9.26 9.85
CA LEU A 35 -1.17 9.49 10.60
C LEU A 35 -1.09 10.68 11.56
N ILE A 36 0.10 10.96 12.10
CA ILE A 36 0.28 11.95 13.16
C ILE A 36 1.48 12.84 12.82
N HIS A 37 1.22 14.11 12.53
CA HIS A 37 2.29 15.09 12.37
C HIS A 37 2.88 15.49 13.73
N VAL A 38 4.07 16.09 13.70
CA VAL A 38 4.76 16.57 14.92
C VAL A 38 3.90 17.56 15.73
N LYS A 39 3.10 18.39 15.06
CA LYS A 39 2.16 19.32 15.72
C LYS A 39 1.10 18.59 16.54
N ASP A 40 0.65 17.41 16.09
CA ASP A 40 -0.40 16.64 16.73
C ASP A 40 0.15 15.79 17.89
N LEU A 41 1.38 15.28 17.78
CA LEU A 41 2.10 14.67 18.92
C LEU A 41 2.17 15.63 20.12
N ARG A 42 2.46 16.92 19.87
CA ARG A 42 2.52 17.94 20.92
C ARG A 42 1.17 18.16 21.60
N LYS A 43 0.06 18.14 20.85
CA LYS A 43 -1.31 18.21 21.41
C LYS A 43 -1.63 17.01 22.32
N HIS A 44 -0.91 15.90 22.18
CA HIS A 44 -1.04 14.73 23.06
C HIS A 44 -0.05 14.70 24.24
N GLY A 45 0.69 15.79 24.45
CA GLY A 45 1.69 15.91 25.52
C GLY A 45 3.02 15.21 25.20
N VAL A 46 3.25 14.77 23.96
CA VAL A 46 4.52 14.17 23.56
C VAL A 46 5.53 15.27 23.23
N THR A 47 6.53 15.44 24.07
CA THR A 47 7.55 16.51 23.94
C THR A 47 8.81 16.04 23.22
N LEU A 48 9.16 14.77 23.41
CA LEU A 48 10.30 14.11 22.76
C LEU A 48 9.87 12.77 22.20
N TYR A 49 10.50 12.37 21.09
CA TYR A 49 10.34 11.05 20.52
C TYR A 49 11.66 10.49 20.01
N PHE A 50 11.89 9.20 20.21
CA PHE A 50 13.16 8.55 19.85
C PHE A 50 12.95 7.13 19.33
N LEU A 51 13.86 6.70 18.45
CA LEU A 51 13.96 5.29 18.11
C LEU A 51 14.59 4.51 19.29
N ILE A 52 14.07 3.32 19.55
CA ILE A 52 14.49 2.45 20.67
C ILE A 52 15.94 1.97 20.54
N ASP A 53 16.43 1.82 19.30
CA ASP A 53 17.79 1.39 18.99
C ASP A 53 18.84 2.48 19.25
N LYS A 54 18.43 3.74 19.45
CA LYS A 54 19.35 4.85 19.72
C LYS A 54 19.68 4.96 21.21
N ASP A 55 20.87 5.48 21.47
CA ASP A 55 21.25 5.91 22.80
C ASP A 55 20.50 7.16 23.20
N ARG A 56 19.85 7.07 24.35
CA ARG A 56 18.96 8.09 24.89
C ARG A 56 19.48 8.53 26.26
N LYS A 57 19.44 9.83 26.51
CA LYS A 57 19.80 10.40 27.81
C LYS A 57 18.64 10.24 28.80
N PRO A 58 18.91 10.00 30.09
CA PRO A 58 17.84 9.92 31.09
C PRO A 58 17.03 11.21 31.20
N VAL A 59 15.72 11.06 31.40
CA VAL A 59 14.76 12.11 31.73
C VAL A 59 13.86 11.57 32.85
N HIS A 60 14.38 11.64 34.09
CA HIS A 60 13.87 10.87 35.22
C HIS A 60 12.45 11.22 35.69
N ASP A 61 11.96 12.43 35.43
CA ASP A 61 10.65 12.92 35.93
C ASP A 61 9.53 12.83 34.88
N VAL A 62 9.78 12.14 33.75
CA VAL A 62 8.85 12.09 32.62
C VAL A 62 8.50 10.65 32.27
N PRO A 63 7.21 10.29 32.15
CA PRO A 63 6.79 8.97 31.70
C PRO A 63 7.13 8.73 30.23
N ALA A 64 7.45 7.48 29.89
CA ALA A 64 7.71 7.05 28.53
C ALA A 64 6.63 6.07 28.01
N VAL A 65 6.09 6.38 26.83
CA VAL A 65 5.22 5.50 26.05
C VAL A 65 6.07 4.77 25.03
N TYR A 66 6.18 3.45 25.16
CA TYR A 66 6.83 2.59 24.18
C TYR A 66 5.78 2.06 23.22
N PHE A 67 5.95 2.29 21.92
CA PHE A 67 5.17 1.67 20.86
C PHE A 67 6.10 0.88 19.94
N VAL A 68 6.18 -0.44 20.12
CA VAL A 68 7.21 -1.29 19.49
C VAL A 68 6.66 -2.65 19.07
N GLN A 69 7.31 -3.33 18.14
CA GLN A 69 7.03 -4.73 17.83
C GLN A 69 7.45 -5.65 18.99
N PRO A 70 6.73 -6.76 19.24
CA PRO A 70 7.10 -7.75 20.24
C PRO A 70 8.27 -8.61 19.73
N SER A 71 9.49 -8.06 19.78
CA SER A 71 10.72 -8.74 19.36
C SER A 71 11.71 -8.88 20.51
N GLN A 72 12.56 -9.92 20.48
CA GLN A 72 13.58 -10.14 21.50
C GLN A 72 14.47 -8.90 21.71
N ALA A 73 14.88 -8.25 20.61
CA ALA A 73 15.72 -7.06 20.65
C ALA A 73 15.03 -5.89 21.37
N ASN A 74 13.74 -5.67 21.10
CA ASN A 74 12.97 -4.63 21.77
C ASN A 74 12.77 -4.95 23.27
N ILE A 75 12.49 -6.21 23.62
CA ILE A 75 12.37 -6.64 25.03
C ILE A 75 13.68 -6.40 25.79
N GLN A 76 14.82 -6.82 25.24
CA GLN A 76 16.13 -6.58 25.84
C GLN A 76 16.41 -5.09 26.04
N ARG A 77 16.03 -4.25 25.06
CA ARG A 77 16.24 -2.82 25.14
C ARG A 77 15.35 -2.16 26.19
N ILE A 78 14.10 -2.58 26.32
CA ILE A 78 13.18 -2.13 27.39
C ILE A 78 13.73 -2.50 28.77
N VAL A 79 14.21 -3.73 28.94
CA VAL A 79 14.82 -4.18 30.21
C VAL A 79 16.06 -3.33 30.53
N ALA A 80 16.94 -3.08 29.56
CA ALA A 80 18.12 -2.23 29.75
C ALA A 80 17.76 -0.78 30.13
N ASP A 81 16.74 -0.21 29.49
CA ASP A 81 16.29 1.16 29.76
C ASP A 81 15.66 1.30 31.15
N SER A 82 14.85 0.31 31.57
CA SER A 82 14.23 0.28 32.90
C SER A 82 15.27 0.08 34.01
N THR A 83 16.28 -0.78 33.77
CA THR A 83 17.41 -0.98 34.69
C THR A 83 18.18 0.32 34.93
N ARG A 84 18.41 1.08 33.85
CA ARG A 84 19.10 2.39 33.91
C ARG A 84 18.21 3.53 34.39
N SER A 85 16.95 3.27 34.70
CA SER A 85 15.96 4.26 35.12
C SER A 85 15.91 5.47 34.19
N LEU A 86 15.90 5.24 32.85
CA LEU A 86 15.95 6.33 31.88
C LEU A 86 14.74 7.28 31.98
N TYR A 87 13.61 6.80 32.48
CA TYR A 87 12.34 7.53 32.58
C TYR A 87 11.68 7.24 33.94
N ASP A 88 10.71 8.07 34.33
CA ASP A 88 9.95 7.90 35.57
C ASP A 88 9.22 6.54 35.57
N SER A 89 8.43 6.32 34.53
CA SER A 89 7.58 5.15 34.33
C SER A 89 7.50 4.72 32.87
N PHE A 90 7.21 3.44 32.66
CA PHE A 90 7.25 2.76 31.36
C PHE A 90 5.85 2.22 31.01
N HIS A 91 5.28 2.74 29.94
CA HIS A 91 4.00 2.31 29.36
C HIS A 91 4.26 1.55 28.07
N LEU A 92 4.25 0.22 28.16
CA LEU A 92 4.61 -0.67 27.06
C LEU A 92 3.38 -0.97 26.20
N ASN A 93 3.47 -0.62 24.92
CA ASN A 93 2.46 -0.87 23.91
C ASN A 93 3.08 -1.67 22.77
N PHE A 94 2.72 -2.94 22.65
CA PHE A 94 3.17 -3.80 21.57
C PHE A 94 2.26 -3.62 20.35
N SER A 95 2.84 -3.56 19.14
CA SER A 95 2.08 -3.41 17.90
C SER A 95 1.13 -4.58 17.64
N SER A 96 1.47 -5.77 18.11
CA SER A 96 0.63 -6.97 18.07
C SER A 96 0.69 -7.69 19.41
N SER A 97 0.02 -8.84 19.51
CA SER A 97 0.00 -9.59 20.77
C SER A 97 1.38 -10.13 21.12
N ILE A 98 1.86 -9.82 22.34
CA ILE A 98 3.16 -10.31 22.80
C ILE A 98 3.12 -11.84 23.03
N PRO A 99 4.00 -12.62 22.37
CA PRO A 99 4.15 -14.04 22.66
C PRO A 99 4.49 -14.30 24.12
N ARG A 100 3.94 -15.37 24.69
CA ARG A 100 4.15 -15.74 26.10
C ARG A 100 5.64 -15.81 26.51
N PRO A 101 6.55 -16.42 25.72
CA PRO A 101 7.98 -16.44 26.06
C PRO A 101 8.59 -15.04 26.19
N LEU A 102 8.23 -14.10 25.28
CA LEU A 102 8.75 -12.73 25.33
C LEU A 102 8.22 -11.94 26.53
N LEU A 103 6.98 -12.20 26.96
CA LEU A 103 6.42 -11.61 28.16
C LEU A 103 7.10 -12.13 29.44
N GLU A 104 7.41 -13.43 29.48
CA GLU A 104 8.15 -14.06 30.58
C GLU A 104 9.60 -13.55 30.66
N ASP A 105 10.26 -13.34 29.51
CA ASP A 105 11.58 -12.71 29.43
C ASP A 105 11.56 -11.27 29.94
N LEU A 106 10.57 -10.47 29.54
CA LEU A 106 10.40 -9.10 30.03
C LEU A 106 10.22 -9.07 31.55
N ALA A 107 9.34 -9.94 32.08
CA ALA A 107 9.08 -10.02 33.51
C ALA A 107 10.33 -10.45 34.29
N SER A 108 11.02 -11.49 33.82
CA SER A 108 12.24 -12.00 34.45
C SER A 108 13.36 -10.96 34.43
N GLY A 109 13.55 -10.28 33.29
CA GLY A 109 14.52 -9.20 33.13
C GLY A 109 14.28 -8.06 34.12
N ALA A 110 13.04 -7.56 34.19
CA ALA A 110 12.66 -6.47 35.07
C ALA A 110 12.70 -6.82 36.58
N LEU A 111 12.42 -8.08 36.93
CA LEU A 111 12.57 -8.58 38.30
C LEU A 111 14.04 -8.66 38.72
N ASN A 112 14.90 -9.21 37.86
CA ASN A 112 16.33 -9.35 38.15
C ASN A 112 17.05 -8.01 38.28
N SER A 113 16.55 -6.96 37.62
CA SER A 113 17.07 -5.59 37.71
C SER A 113 16.37 -4.72 38.76
N ASP A 114 15.45 -5.28 39.56
CA ASP A 114 14.63 -4.55 40.53
C ASP A 114 13.92 -3.30 39.93
N SER A 115 13.53 -3.40 38.65
CA SER A 115 12.91 -2.30 37.89
C SER A 115 11.44 -2.54 37.56
N ILE A 116 10.86 -3.67 38.01
CA ILE A 116 9.47 -4.06 37.73
C ILE A 116 8.46 -2.99 38.14
N HIS A 117 8.71 -2.29 39.25
CA HIS A 117 7.85 -1.22 39.78
C HIS A 117 7.71 -0.01 38.83
N ARG A 118 8.60 0.12 37.84
CA ARG A 118 8.56 1.20 36.84
C ARG A 118 7.68 0.86 35.64
N ILE A 119 7.38 -0.42 35.41
CA ILE A 119 6.52 -0.87 34.31
C ILE A 119 5.06 -0.79 34.76
N LEU A 120 4.37 0.27 34.35
CA LEU A 120 3.00 0.54 34.84
C LEU A 120 1.92 -0.17 34.03
N LYS A 121 2.15 -0.32 32.71
CA LYS A 121 1.18 -0.91 31.79
C LYS A 121 1.88 -1.71 30.71
N VAL A 122 1.26 -2.82 30.32
CA VAL A 122 1.61 -3.63 29.15
C VAL A 122 0.33 -3.85 28.36
N HIS A 123 0.31 -3.41 27.10
CA HIS A 123 -0.86 -3.54 26.23
C HIS A 123 -0.47 -4.08 24.86
N ASP A 124 -1.33 -4.93 24.32
CA ASP A 124 -1.33 -5.29 22.90
C ASP A 124 -2.23 -4.28 22.15
N GLN A 125 -1.69 -3.57 21.16
CA GLN A 125 -2.44 -2.54 20.43
C GLN A 125 -3.12 -3.06 19.15
N TYR A 126 -2.65 -4.16 18.56
CA TYR A 126 -3.15 -4.71 17.29
C TYR A 126 -3.11 -3.71 16.12
N LEU A 127 -2.00 -2.98 16.00
CA LEU A 127 -1.73 -1.96 14.98
C LEU A 127 -0.55 -2.36 14.06
N GLU A 128 -0.38 -3.64 13.75
CA GLU A 128 0.74 -4.14 12.93
C GLU A 128 0.52 -3.95 11.42
N PHE A 129 0.17 -2.72 11.02
CA PHE A 129 -0.04 -2.28 9.63
C PHE A 129 0.07 -0.76 9.51
N VAL A 130 0.42 -0.29 8.32
CA VAL A 130 0.50 1.13 7.96
C VAL A 130 -0.73 1.52 7.14
N THR A 131 -1.31 2.69 7.41
CA THR A 131 -2.41 3.26 6.61
C THR A 131 -1.92 4.51 5.88
N LEU A 132 -2.12 4.55 4.57
CA LEU A 132 -1.64 5.66 3.72
C LEU A 132 -2.79 6.55 3.23
N GLU A 133 -3.98 5.97 3.10
CA GLU A 133 -5.24 6.66 2.77
C GLU A 133 -6.33 6.11 3.72
N GLU A 134 -7.51 6.74 3.74
CA GLU A 134 -8.64 6.31 4.58
C GLU A 134 -9.02 4.83 4.35
N ASN A 135 -8.99 4.39 3.09
CA ASN A 135 -9.35 3.04 2.66
C ASN A 135 -8.16 2.24 2.12
N LEU A 136 -6.92 2.57 2.53
CA LEU A 136 -5.70 1.89 2.08
C LEU A 136 -4.80 1.51 3.25
N PHE A 137 -4.43 0.23 3.33
CA PHE A 137 -3.42 -0.25 4.27
C PHE A 137 -2.33 -1.11 3.62
N SER A 138 -1.20 -1.20 4.30
CA SER A 138 -0.10 -2.10 3.97
C SER A 138 0.41 -2.80 5.22
N LEU A 139 0.73 -4.08 5.14
CA LEU A 139 1.40 -4.78 6.24
C LEU A 139 2.89 -4.40 6.36
N ALA A 140 3.41 -3.61 5.42
CA ALA A 140 4.83 -3.24 5.31
C ALA A 140 5.79 -4.45 5.38
N GLN A 141 5.34 -5.58 4.83
CA GLN A 141 6.08 -6.83 4.73
C GLN A 141 6.80 -6.90 3.39
N LYS A 142 8.08 -6.54 3.43
CA LYS A 142 8.91 -6.43 2.23
C LYS A 142 9.21 -7.78 1.59
N SER A 143 9.23 -7.78 0.27
CA SER A 143 9.65 -8.91 -0.56
C SER A 143 8.83 -10.18 -0.33
N SER A 144 7.56 -10.05 0.06
CA SER A 144 6.68 -11.20 0.29
C SER A 144 6.50 -12.02 -0.99
N TYR A 145 6.43 -11.36 -2.16
CA TYR A 145 6.35 -12.05 -3.45
C TYR A 145 7.60 -12.87 -3.72
N VAL A 146 8.79 -12.30 -3.53
CA VAL A 146 10.05 -13.04 -3.66
C VAL A 146 10.09 -14.23 -2.72
N GLN A 147 9.78 -14.02 -1.44
CA GLN A 147 9.88 -15.06 -0.42
C GLN A 147 8.90 -16.23 -0.67
N LEU A 148 7.68 -15.94 -1.15
CA LEU A 148 6.67 -16.95 -1.46
C LEU A 148 6.92 -17.69 -2.77
N ASN A 149 7.67 -17.08 -3.70
CA ASN A 149 7.95 -17.65 -5.04
C ASN A 149 9.40 -18.13 -5.18
N ASP A 150 10.20 -18.08 -4.11
CA ASP A 150 11.58 -18.55 -4.13
C ASP A 150 11.62 -20.08 -4.33
N PRO A 151 12.24 -20.59 -5.40
CA PRO A 151 12.31 -22.03 -5.65
C PRO A 151 13.09 -22.81 -4.57
N SER A 152 13.88 -22.12 -3.75
CA SER A 152 14.64 -22.70 -2.63
C SER A 152 13.91 -22.63 -1.29
N ALA A 153 12.77 -21.92 -1.20
CA ALA A 153 12.02 -21.80 0.05
C ALA A 153 11.45 -23.14 0.49
N GLY A 154 11.71 -23.51 1.74
CA GLY A 154 11.14 -24.69 2.37
C GLY A 154 9.78 -24.42 3.04
N ASP A 155 9.03 -25.49 3.32
CA ASP A 155 7.68 -25.40 3.91
C ASP A 155 7.62 -24.53 5.19
N ARG A 156 8.61 -24.68 6.09
CA ARG A 156 8.70 -23.88 7.32
C ARG A 156 8.83 -22.37 7.03
N GLU A 157 9.63 -22.01 6.02
CA GLU A 157 9.83 -20.59 5.66
C GLU A 157 8.55 -20.00 5.09
N ILE A 158 7.85 -20.76 4.23
CA ILE A 158 6.52 -20.40 3.73
C ILE A 158 5.54 -20.23 4.88
N GLU A 159 5.45 -21.19 5.81
CA GLU A 159 4.58 -21.10 6.98
C GLU A 159 4.86 -19.85 7.82
N GLU A 160 6.13 -19.48 8.03
CA GLU A 160 6.52 -18.27 8.74
C GLU A 160 6.08 -16.98 8.03
N ILE A 161 6.12 -16.95 6.70
CA ILE A 161 5.63 -15.81 5.91
C ILE A 161 4.12 -15.72 6.00
N ILE A 162 3.41 -16.84 5.83
CA ILE A 162 1.95 -16.91 5.95
C ILE A 162 1.51 -16.44 7.33
N GLU A 163 2.15 -16.91 8.40
CA GLU A 163 1.83 -16.54 9.78
C GLU A 163 2.01 -15.03 10.03
N LYS A 164 3.05 -14.41 9.44
CA LYS A 164 3.22 -12.95 9.49
C LYS A 164 2.09 -12.21 8.78
N ILE A 165 1.68 -12.66 7.58
CA ILE A 165 0.57 -12.05 6.84
C ILE A 165 -0.73 -12.16 7.64
N VAL A 166 -1.00 -13.35 8.19
CA VAL A 166 -2.18 -13.62 9.03
C VAL A 166 -2.19 -12.74 10.27
N GLY A 167 -1.04 -12.56 10.94
CA GLY A 167 -0.93 -11.67 12.11
C GLY A 167 -1.27 -10.21 11.79
N GLY A 168 -0.77 -9.70 10.65
CA GLY A 168 -1.09 -8.36 10.18
C GLY A 168 -2.58 -8.19 9.82
N LEU A 169 -3.14 -9.13 9.06
CA LEU A 169 -4.58 -9.14 8.75
C LEU A 169 -5.45 -9.25 10.00
N PHE A 170 -5.05 -10.06 10.97
CA PHE A 170 -5.74 -10.14 12.25
C PHE A 170 -5.74 -8.79 12.98
N CYS A 171 -4.62 -8.06 12.97
CA CYS A 171 -4.54 -6.70 13.53
C CYS A 171 -5.50 -5.72 12.84
N VAL A 172 -5.59 -5.78 11.51
CA VAL A 172 -6.57 -4.98 10.74
C VAL A 172 -7.99 -5.31 11.16
N LEU A 173 -8.35 -6.60 11.19
CA LEU A 173 -9.69 -7.04 11.57
C LEU A 173 -10.03 -6.67 13.02
N ALA A 174 -9.07 -6.78 13.94
CA ALA A 174 -9.22 -6.36 15.33
C ALA A 174 -9.45 -4.85 15.45
N THR A 175 -8.73 -4.05 14.66
CA THR A 175 -8.92 -2.58 14.60
C THR A 175 -10.29 -2.20 14.06
N LEU A 176 -10.77 -2.92 13.03
CA LEU A 176 -12.12 -2.75 12.48
C LEU A 176 -13.21 -3.37 13.38
N ALA A 177 -12.81 -4.17 14.38
CA ALA A 177 -13.66 -5.00 15.22
C ALA A 177 -14.68 -5.84 14.42
N VAL A 178 -14.22 -6.46 13.33
CA VAL A 178 -15.07 -7.21 12.40
C VAL A 178 -14.56 -8.64 12.15
N VAL A 179 -15.49 -9.57 12.00
CA VAL A 179 -15.20 -10.95 11.55
C VAL A 179 -15.80 -11.12 10.15
N PRO A 180 -15.00 -11.14 9.08
CA PRO A 180 -15.51 -11.17 7.71
C PRO A 180 -15.95 -12.58 7.28
N ILE A 181 -16.65 -12.68 6.15
CA ILE A 181 -16.70 -13.92 5.35
C ILE A 181 -15.50 -13.88 4.40
N ILE A 182 -14.66 -14.91 4.40
CA ILE A 182 -13.40 -14.91 3.62
C ILE A 182 -13.64 -15.62 2.28
N ARG A 183 -13.20 -14.98 1.20
CA ARG A 183 -13.25 -15.49 -0.18
C ARG A 183 -11.85 -15.41 -0.79
N CYS A 184 -11.41 -16.48 -1.44
CA CYS A 184 -10.13 -16.50 -2.15
C CYS A 184 -10.17 -17.49 -3.33
N PRO A 185 -9.27 -17.33 -4.32
CA PRO A 185 -8.98 -18.38 -5.29
C PRO A 185 -8.54 -19.69 -4.61
N ARG A 186 -8.59 -20.80 -5.35
CA ARG A 186 -8.03 -22.09 -4.92
C ARG A 186 -6.54 -22.15 -5.23
N GLY A 187 -5.78 -22.78 -4.36
CA GLY A 187 -4.34 -22.93 -4.44
C GLY A 187 -3.58 -21.66 -4.04
N GLY A 188 -2.26 -21.81 -3.96
CA GLY A 188 -1.34 -20.71 -3.73
C GLY A 188 -1.43 -20.03 -2.35
N PRO A 189 -0.69 -18.92 -2.17
CA PRO A 189 -0.62 -18.19 -0.92
C PRO A 189 -1.97 -17.66 -0.41
N ALA A 190 -2.89 -17.31 -1.33
CA ALA A 190 -4.20 -16.78 -0.96
C ALA A 190 -5.03 -17.79 -0.15
N GLU A 191 -5.06 -19.07 -0.57
CA GLU A 191 -5.75 -20.13 0.18
C GLU A 191 -5.06 -20.41 1.53
N MET A 192 -3.72 -20.45 1.55
CA MET A 192 -2.94 -20.68 2.78
C MET A 192 -3.22 -19.60 3.83
N VAL A 193 -3.21 -18.33 3.44
CA VAL A 193 -3.56 -17.20 4.33
C VAL A 193 -5.04 -17.27 4.74
N ALA A 194 -5.96 -17.53 3.81
CA ALA A 194 -7.39 -17.59 4.12
C ALA A 194 -7.71 -18.69 5.14
N SER A 195 -7.14 -19.88 4.98
CA SER A 195 -7.32 -21.02 5.89
C SER A 195 -6.72 -20.75 7.26
N ALA A 196 -5.48 -20.26 7.33
CA ALA A 196 -4.81 -19.93 8.59
C ALA A 196 -5.52 -18.79 9.34
N LEU A 197 -6.00 -17.76 8.62
CA LEU A 197 -6.77 -16.66 9.21
C LEU A 197 -8.15 -17.12 9.70
N ASP A 198 -8.86 -17.97 8.96
CA ASP A 198 -10.12 -18.58 9.41
C ASP A 198 -9.91 -19.34 10.73
N GLN A 199 -8.87 -20.18 10.80
CA GLN A 199 -8.55 -20.94 12.01
C GLN A 199 -8.19 -20.01 13.19
N ARG A 200 -7.37 -18.97 12.95
CA ARG A 200 -7.00 -17.99 13.99
C ARG A 200 -8.22 -17.22 14.52
N LEU A 201 -9.12 -16.80 13.65
CA LEU A 201 -10.35 -16.10 14.04
C LEU A 201 -11.27 -17.02 14.85
N ARG A 202 -11.43 -18.28 14.45
CA ARG A 202 -12.22 -19.27 15.21
C ARG A 202 -11.68 -19.46 16.62
N ASP A 203 -10.37 -19.66 16.74
CA ASP A 203 -9.73 -19.88 18.04
C ASP A 203 -9.87 -18.64 18.92
N HIS A 204 -9.74 -17.44 18.34
CA HIS A 204 -9.93 -16.19 19.06
C HIS A 204 -11.38 -15.95 19.51
N LEU A 205 -12.36 -16.34 18.70
CA LEU A 205 -13.80 -16.24 19.04
C LEU A 205 -14.20 -17.14 20.20
N LEU A 206 -13.48 -18.25 20.41
CA LEU A 206 -13.68 -19.15 21.56
C LEU A 206 -12.94 -18.67 22.81
N SER A 207 -12.04 -17.68 22.68
CA SER A 207 -11.26 -17.15 23.80
C SER A 207 -12.10 -16.27 24.74
N LYS A 208 -11.72 -16.23 26.02
CA LYS A 208 -12.39 -15.39 27.03
C LYS A 208 -12.21 -13.89 26.76
N ASN A 209 -11.12 -13.50 26.11
CA ASN A 209 -10.76 -12.12 25.77
C ASN A 209 -10.99 -11.85 24.28
N ASN A 210 -12.17 -12.21 23.79
CA ASN A 210 -12.54 -12.00 22.40
C ASN A 210 -12.55 -10.48 22.06
N LEU A 211 -11.81 -10.10 21.02
CA LEU A 211 -11.69 -8.71 20.55
C LEU A 211 -12.84 -8.28 19.64
N PHE A 212 -13.65 -9.24 19.20
CA PHE A 212 -14.74 -9.05 18.24
C PHE A 212 -16.12 -9.01 18.89
N THR A 213 -16.21 -8.71 20.19
CA THR A 213 -17.50 -8.47 20.86
C THR A 213 -18.14 -7.21 20.29
N GLU A 214 -19.34 -7.36 19.74
CA GLU A 214 -20.04 -6.40 18.88
C GLU A 214 -19.98 -4.94 19.39
N GLY A 215 -19.24 -4.07 18.67
CA GLY A 215 -19.09 -2.66 19.02
C GLY A 215 -18.24 -1.77 18.09
N GLY A 216 -17.82 -2.25 16.91
CA GLY A 216 -16.96 -1.49 15.97
C GLY A 216 -17.69 -0.47 15.08
N ASN A 217 -16.97 0.50 14.54
CA ASN A 217 -17.52 1.53 13.62
C ASN A 217 -18.06 0.96 12.28
N PHE A 218 -17.86 -0.33 11.98
CA PHE A 218 -18.47 -1.04 10.84
C PHE A 218 -19.95 -1.46 11.08
N ILE A 219 -20.57 -1.08 12.21
CA ILE A 219 -21.97 -1.43 12.58
C ILE A 219 -23.03 -0.72 11.71
N SER A 220 -22.66 0.18 10.78
CA SER A 220 -23.66 0.81 9.90
C SER A 220 -24.47 -0.22 9.09
N SER A 221 -23.91 -1.43 8.90
CA SER A 221 -24.59 -2.57 8.32
C SER A 221 -24.70 -3.74 9.31
N PHE A 222 -25.91 -4.31 9.46
CA PHE A 222 -26.13 -5.59 10.18
C PHE A 222 -25.51 -6.80 9.44
N GLN A 223 -24.69 -6.56 8.42
CA GLN A 223 -24.16 -7.57 7.53
C GLN A 223 -22.63 -7.58 7.61
N ARG A 224 -22.05 -8.77 7.80
CA ARG A 224 -20.58 -8.92 7.86
C ARG A 224 -19.96 -8.55 6.50
N PRO A 225 -18.80 -7.87 6.49
CA PRO A 225 -18.08 -7.61 5.25
C PRO A 225 -17.53 -8.90 4.64
N VAL A 226 -17.24 -8.86 3.35
CA VAL A 226 -16.46 -9.89 2.66
C VAL A 226 -14.97 -9.53 2.68
N LEU A 227 -14.10 -10.47 3.05
CA LEU A 227 -12.65 -10.36 2.88
C LEU A 227 -12.25 -11.15 1.63
N CYS A 228 -11.84 -10.45 0.57
CA CYS A 228 -11.38 -11.04 -0.68
C CYS A 228 -9.84 -11.08 -0.68
N ILE A 229 -9.26 -12.28 -0.65
CA ILE A 229 -7.80 -12.47 -0.63
C ILE A 229 -7.33 -12.95 -2.00
N PHE A 230 -6.33 -12.27 -2.55
CA PHE A 230 -5.71 -12.56 -3.85
C PHE A 230 -4.20 -12.71 -3.68
N ASP A 231 -3.57 -13.40 -4.63
CA ASP A 231 -2.12 -13.40 -4.80
C ASP A 231 -1.75 -12.56 -6.04
N ARG A 232 -0.55 -11.99 -6.08
CA ARG A 232 -0.13 -11.08 -7.15
C ARG A 232 -0.14 -11.71 -8.54
N ASN A 233 0.01 -13.04 -8.65
CA ASN A 233 -0.16 -13.78 -9.91
C ASN A 233 -1.58 -13.66 -10.49
N PHE A 234 -2.55 -13.21 -9.71
CA PHE A 234 -3.91 -12.85 -10.17
C PHE A 234 -3.93 -11.78 -11.24
N GLU A 235 -3.09 -10.76 -11.13
CA GLU A 235 -3.01 -9.75 -12.18
C GLU A 235 -1.62 -9.10 -12.17
N LEU A 236 -0.62 -9.80 -12.75
CA LEU A 236 0.76 -9.30 -12.81
C LEU A 236 0.88 -7.97 -13.55
N SER A 237 0.08 -7.78 -14.61
CA SER A 237 0.16 -6.58 -15.47
C SER A 237 0.07 -5.28 -14.67
N VAL A 238 -0.85 -5.20 -13.69
CA VAL A 238 -1.08 -3.98 -12.91
C VAL A 238 0.12 -3.63 -12.03
N GLY A 239 0.86 -4.63 -11.54
CA GLY A 239 2.10 -4.41 -10.79
C GLY A 239 3.25 -3.85 -11.63
N ILE A 240 3.12 -3.81 -12.96
CA ILE A 240 4.19 -3.50 -13.92
C ILE A 240 3.83 -2.31 -14.80
N GLN A 241 2.55 -2.13 -15.15
CA GLN A 241 2.10 -1.13 -16.12
C GLN A 241 2.42 0.31 -15.67
N HIS A 242 2.63 1.21 -16.63
CA HIS A 242 2.64 2.64 -16.39
C HIS A 242 1.20 3.17 -16.27
N ASP A 243 0.93 3.96 -15.22
CA ASP A 243 -0.34 4.66 -15.05
C ASP A 243 -0.13 6.17 -15.17
N PHE A 244 -1.05 6.83 -15.86
CA PHE A 244 -0.96 8.27 -16.17
C PHE A 244 -1.86 9.14 -15.27
N ARG A 245 -2.47 8.57 -14.23
CA ARG A 245 -3.14 9.29 -13.14
C ARG A 245 -2.14 9.84 -12.14
N TYR A 246 -2.50 10.96 -11.51
CA TYR A 246 -1.56 11.76 -10.75
C TYR A 246 -0.92 11.01 -9.57
N GLN A 247 -1.71 10.36 -8.73
CA GLN A 247 -1.20 9.64 -7.55
C GLN A 247 -0.33 8.43 -7.93
N PRO A 248 -0.77 7.49 -8.79
CA PRO A 248 0.08 6.42 -9.30
C PRO A 248 1.37 6.92 -9.94
N LEU A 249 1.30 8.01 -10.72
CA LEU A 249 2.47 8.57 -11.41
C LEU A 249 3.47 9.22 -10.45
N VAL A 250 3.02 9.98 -9.44
CA VAL A 250 3.89 10.51 -8.37
C VAL A 250 4.56 9.37 -7.62
N HIS A 251 3.82 8.30 -7.33
CA HIS A 251 4.36 7.12 -6.66
C HIS A 251 5.44 6.42 -7.48
N ASP A 252 5.14 6.09 -8.73
CA ASP A 252 6.00 5.29 -9.61
C ASP A 252 7.24 6.07 -10.08
N VAL A 253 7.08 7.35 -10.43
CA VAL A 253 8.14 8.15 -11.05
C VAL A 253 8.98 8.89 -10.01
N LEU A 254 8.37 9.38 -8.94
CA LEU A 254 9.06 10.22 -7.94
C LEU A 254 9.29 9.52 -6.60
N GLY A 255 8.86 8.27 -6.45
CA GLY A 255 9.16 7.44 -5.29
C GLY A 255 8.43 7.90 -4.02
N LEU A 256 7.12 8.16 -4.11
CA LEU A 256 6.28 8.44 -2.93
C LEU A 256 6.37 7.28 -1.93
N LYS A 257 6.81 7.54 -0.70
CA LYS A 257 6.86 6.52 0.36
C LYS A 257 6.38 7.11 1.68
N LEU A 258 5.45 6.41 2.35
CA LEU A 258 4.87 6.86 3.62
C LEU A 258 4.36 8.32 3.54
N ASN A 259 3.62 8.63 2.47
CA ASN A 259 3.07 9.95 2.17
C ASN A 259 4.14 11.07 2.06
N ARG A 260 5.40 10.69 1.79
CA ARG A 260 6.53 11.62 1.65
C ARG A 260 7.22 11.45 0.32
N LEU A 261 7.62 12.59 -0.21
CA LEU A 261 8.22 12.75 -1.53
C LEU A 261 9.39 13.72 -1.39
N SER A 262 10.49 13.48 -2.10
CA SER A 262 11.59 14.45 -2.23
C SER A 262 11.91 14.68 -3.70
N VAL A 263 11.82 15.93 -4.16
CA VAL A 263 12.05 16.32 -5.55
C VAL A 263 13.03 17.47 -5.65
N GLN A 264 13.61 17.67 -6.83
CA GLN A 264 14.43 18.85 -7.09
C GLN A 264 13.57 20.13 -7.01
N GLY A 265 14.08 21.15 -6.32
CA GLY A 265 13.45 22.47 -6.26
C GLY A 265 13.93 23.40 -7.38
N GLU A 266 13.11 24.39 -7.73
CA GLU A 266 13.37 25.37 -8.80
C GLU A 266 14.72 26.10 -8.72
N LYS A 267 15.24 26.35 -7.51
CA LYS A 267 16.51 27.07 -7.27
C LYS A 267 17.71 26.15 -7.06
N GLY A 268 17.57 24.86 -7.36
CA GLY A 268 18.52 23.81 -6.99
C GLY A 268 18.32 23.32 -5.54
N GLY A 269 18.74 22.08 -5.26
CA GLY A 269 18.54 21.40 -3.98
C GLY A 269 17.27 20.55 -3.91
N MET A 270 17.21 19.63 -2.95
CA MET A 270 16.05 18.75 -2.74
C MET A 270 15.01 19.43 -1.83
N LYS A 271 13.75 19.45 -2.26
CA LYS A 271 12.58 19.83 -1.46
C LYS A 271 11.79 18.58 -1.09
N SER A 272 11.40 18.48 0.19
CA SER A 272 10.53 17.40 0.67
C SER A 272 9.09 17.89 0.79
N TYR A 273 8.14 17.06 0.37
CA TYR A 273 6.70 17.28 0.51
C TYR A 273 6.04 16.12 1.25
N GLU A 274 4.98 16.44 2.00
CA GLU A 274 4.03 15.49 2.59
C GLU A 274 2.74 15.54 1.75
N LEU A 275 2.19 14.39 1.37
CA LEU A 275 0.99 14.24 0.53
C LEU A 275 0.02 13.30 1.25
N ASP A 276 -0.98 13.86 1.93
CA ASP A 276 -1.94 13.13 2.76
C ASP A 276 -3.33 13.76 2.69
N SER A 277 -4.27 13.27 3.50
CA SER A 277 -5.66 13.72 3.52
C SER A 277 -5.87 15.16 4.01
N SER A 278 -4.85 15.81 4.59
CA SER A 278 -4.91 17.23 4.94
C SER A 278 -4.67 18.16 3.74
N ASP A 279 -4.21 17.61 2.62
CA ASP A 279 -4.00 18.34 1.37
C ASP A 279 -5.25 18.26 0.47
N PRO A 280 -6.02 19.36 0.34
CA PRO A 280 -7.25 19.35 -0.43
C PRO A 280 -7.01 19.21 -1.94
N PHE A 281 -5.85 19.64 -2.46
CA PHE A 281 -5.53 19.49 -3.87
C PHE A 281 -5.22 18.03 -4.19
N TRP A 282 -4.40 17.39 -3.35
CA TRP A 282 -4.08 15.96 -3.48
C TRP A 282 -5.34 15.09 -3.42
N LEU A 283 -6.22 15.31 -2.44
CA LEU A 283 -7.46 14.56 -2.28
C LEU A 283 -8.39 14.67 -3.49
N ALA A 284 -8.51 15.87 -4.06
CA ALA A 284 -9.41 16.13 -5.20
C ALA A 284 -8.84 15.63 -6.54
N ASN A 285 -7.52 15.62 -6.71
CA ASN A 285 -6.87 15.42 -8.01
C ASN A 285 -6.03 14.15 -8.11
N GLY A 286 -5.81 13.42 -7.02
CA GLY A 286 -4.96 12.22 -7.00
C GLY A 286 -5.38 11.15 -8.01
N SER A 287 -6.67 10.93 -8.19
CA SER A 287 -7.22 9.96 -9.15
C SER A 287 -7.38 10.49 -10.58
N GLN A 288 -7.15 11.78 -10.82
CA GLN A 288 -7.34 12.39 -12.14
C GLN A 288 -6.15 12.11 -13.07
N LEU A 289 -6.40 12.13 -14.38
CA LEU A 289 -5.33 12.01 -15.37
C LEU A 289 -4.40 13.23 -15.30
N PHE A 290 -3.10 13.02 -15.47
CA PHE A 290 -2.09 14.08 -15.35
C PHE A 290 -2.39 15.36 -16.16
N PRO A 291 -2.91 15.30 -17.41
CA PRO A 291 -3.28 16.52 -18.15
C PRO A 291 -4.38 17.33 -17.47
N GLN A 292 -5.36 16.68 -16.82
CA GLN A 292 -6.43 17.35 -16.08
C GLN A 292 -5.87 18.03 -14.83
N VAL A 293 -4.90 17.40 -14.16
CA VAL A 293 -4.22 18.01 -13.00
C VAL A 293 -3.44 19.26 -13.40
N ALA A 294 -2.74 19.24 -14.55
CA ALA A 294 -2.05 20.42 -15.06
C ALA A 294 -3.02 21.58 -15.33
N MET A 295 -4.20 21.30 -15.91
CA MET A 295 -5.26 22.29 -16.11
C MET A 295 -5.81 22.82 -14.79
N GLU A 296 -6.00 21.97 -13.79
CA GLU A 296 -6.51 22.41 -12.48
C GLU A 296 -5.50 23.27 -11.72
N ILE A 297 -4.19 22.98 -11.81
CA ILE A 297 -3.14 23.86 -11.28
C ILE A 297 -3.25 25.26 -11.91
N GLU A 298 -3.38 25.34 -13.22
CA GLU A 298 -3.54 26.62 -13.93
C GLU A 298 -4.82 27.36 -13.49
N ASN A 299 -5.93 26.63 -13.37
CA ASN A 299 -7.19 27.20 -12.88
C ASN A 299 -7.06 27.77 -11.47
N GLN A 300 -6.43 27.05 -10.55
CA GLN A 300 -6.25 27.50 -9.17
C GLN A 300 -5.29 28.68 -9.07
N LEU A 301 -4.21 28.69 -9.84
CA LEU A 301 -3.28 29.81 -9.93
C LEU A 301 -3.98 31.08 -10.46
N ASN A 302 -4.81 30.93 -11.49
CA ASN A 302 -5.59 32.04 -12.06
C ASN A 302 -6.64 32.57 -11.08
N ARG A 303 -7.30 31.70 -10.30
CA ARG A 303 -8.21 32.12 -9.23
C ARG A 303 -7.45 32.85 -8.12
N TYR A 304 -6.33 32.30 -7.67
CA TYR A 304 -5.47 32.92 -6.66
C TYR A 304 -5.02 34.34 -7.07
N LYS A 305 -4.56 34.53 -8.32
CA LYS A 305 -4.18 35.85 -8.83
C LYS A 305 -5.32 36.87 -8.75
N ARG A 306 -6.53 36.48 -9.15
CA ARG A 306 -7.72 37.35 -9.05
C ARG A 306 -8.05 37.71 -7.60
N ASP A 307 -7.98 36.74 -6.70
CA ASP A 307 -8.28 36.94 -5.28
C ASP A 307 -7.25 37.89 -4.63
N VAL A 308 -5.97 37.77 -5.00
CA VAL A 308 -4.90 38.70 -4.59
C VAL A 308 -5.14 40.11 -5.12
N ASP A 309 -5.48 40.26 -6.41
CA ASP A 309 -5.78 41.56 -7.01
C ASP A 309 -6.97 42.25 -6.32
N GLU A 310 -7.98 41.48 -5.92
CA GLU A 310 -9.12 42.00 -5.18
C GLU A 310 -8.73 42.48 -3.77
N VAL A 311 -7.86 41.73 -3.07
CA VAL A 311 -7.34 42.15 -1.76
C VAL A 311 -6.48 43.41 -1.89
N ASN A 312 -5.61 43.50 -2.91
CA ASN A 312 -4.78 44.68 -3.17
C ASN A 312 -5.62 45.93 -3.45
N LYS A 313 -6.68 45.80 -4.26
CA LYS A 313 -7.65 46.88 -4.51
C LYS A 313 -8.38 47.33 -3.24
N ARG A 314 -8.72 46.41 -2.34
CA ARG A 314 -9.42 46.70 -1.08
C ARG A 314 -8.53 47.29 0.01
N THR A 315 -7.22 47.08 -0.07
CA THR A 315 -6.21 47.55 0.90
C THR A 315 -5.52 48.85 0.47
N GLY A 316 -5.77 49.33 -0.75
CA GLY A 316 -5.17 50.57 -1.27
C GLY A 316 -3.72 50.38 -1.74
N GLY A 317 -3.30 49.15 -2.02
CA GLY A 317 -2.00 48.86 -2.62
C GLY A 317 -1.89 49.40 -4.04
N THR A 318 -0.74 49.95 -4.40
CA THR A 318 -0.44 50.42 -5.76
C THR A 318 -0.20 49.22 -6.69
N ASP A 319 -0.70 49.29 -7.93
CA ASP A 319 -0.50 48.25 -8.94
C ASP A 319 1.01 48.00 -9.16
N GLY A 320 1.48 46.76 -8.94
CA GLY A 320 2.78 46.28 -9.43
C GLY A 320 3.87 45.96 -8.40
N THR A 321 3.64 46.05 -7.09
CA THR A 321 4.61 45.58 -6.07
C THR A 321 4.33 44.14 -5.63
N GLU A 322 5.30 43.25 -5.77
CA GLU A 322 5.26 41.91 -5.14
C GLU A 322 5.13 42.08 -3.61
N PHE A 323 4.06 41.55 -3.06
CA PHE A 323 3.71 41.68 -1.65
C PHE A 323 4.49 40.65 -0.80
N ASP A 324 5.48 41.11 0.00
CA ASP A 324 6.34 40.27 0.86
C ASP A 324 5.81 40.14 2.32
N GLY A 325 4.53 40.41 2.57
CA GLY A 325 3.89 40.17 3.86
C GLY A 325 4.42 40.98 5.07
N THR A 326 5.43 41.82 4.90
CA THR A 326 6.14 42.54 5.97
C THR A 326 5.73 44.01 6.12
N ASP A 327 5.07 44.61 5.14
CA ASP A 327 4.66 46.03 5.17
C ASP A 327 3.17 46.18 5.52
N LEU A 328 2.86 46.25 6.82
CA LEU A 328 1.49 46.45 7.32
C LEU A 328 1.46 47.50 8.44
N ILE A 329 1.58 48.80 8.11
CA ILE A 329 1.23 49.87 9.05
C ILE A 329 0.39 50.95 8.34
N GLY A 330 -0.93 50.93 8.58
CA GLY A 330 -1.80 52.11 8.41
C GLY A 330 -3.09 51.93 7.60
N ASN A 331 -4.13 51.32 8.18
CA ASN A 331 -5.57 51.70 8.05
C ASN A 331 -6.51 50.61 8.63
N THR A 332 -7.01 50.83 9.85
CA THR A 332 -7.50 49.78 10.78
C THR A 332 -8.77 49.01 10.35
N LYS A 333 -9.62 49.55 9.47
CA LYS A 333 -10.85 48.86 9.00
C LYS A 333 -10.65 48.01 7.74
N HIS A 334 -9.78 48.46 6.83
CA HIS A 334 -9.38 47.71 5.64
C HIS A 334 -8.35 46.63 5.97
N LEU A 335 -7.50 46.90 6.97
CA LEU A 335 -6.62 45.90 7.59
C LEU A 335 -7.40 44.71 8.14
N MET A 336 -8.54 44.89 8.83
CA MET A 336 -9.18 43.78 9.55
C MET A 336 -9.69 42.64 8.64
N ASN A 337 -10.23 42.96 7.45
CA ASN A 337 -10.66 41.93 6.49
C ASN A 337 -9.47 41.33 5.72
N ALA A 338 -8.47 42.13 5.36
CA ALA A 338 -7.24 41.64 4.72
C ALA A 338 -6.42 40.75 5.67
N VAL A 339 -6.35 41.10 6.95
CA VAL A 339 -5.67 40.34 8.02
C VAL A 339 -6.29 38.95 8.19
N ASN A 340 -7.59 38.79 7.93
CA ASN A 340 -8.25 37.47 7.99
C ASN A 340 -8.03 36.63 6.71
N SER A 341 -7.95 37.25 5.53
CA SER A 341 -7.82 36.53 4.26
C SER A 341 -6.36 36.23 3.87
N LEU A 342 -5.38 36.99 4.37
CA LEU A 342 -3.97 36.82 4.04
C LEU A 342 -3.39 35.46 4.47
N PRO A 343 -3.67 34.93 5.68
CA PRO A 343 -3.21 33.60 6.06
C PRO A 343 -3.77 32.50 5.13
N GLU A 344 -5.07 32.58 4.80
CA GLU A 344 -5.74 31.64 3.89
C GLU A 344 -5.14 31.69 2.48
N LEU A 345 -4.91 32.89 1.93
CA LEU A 345 -4.25 33.06 0.63
C LEU A 345 -2.80 32.54 0.64
N THR A 346 -2.10 32.69 1.76
CA THR A 346 -0.72 32.19 1.91
C THR A 346 -0.70 30.66 1.93
N GLU A 347 -1.57 30.03 2.71
CA GLU A 347 -1.71 28.57 2.75
C GLU A 347 -2.12 28.01 1.38
N ARG A 348 -3.09 28.64 0.73
CA ARG A 348 -3.51 28.27 -0.62
C ARG A 348 -2.37 28.40 -1.64
N LYS A 349 -1.57 29.46 -1.58
CA LYS A 349 -0.37 29.60 -2.42
C LYS A 349 0.62 28.47 -2.18
N GLN A 350 0.87 28.10 -0.92
CA GLN A 350 1.79 26.99 -0.60
C GLN A 350 1.34 25.66 -1.21
N VAL A 351 0.03 25.36 -1.19
CA VAL A 351 -0.55 24.18 -1.84
C VAL A 351 -0.34 24.25 -3.36
N ILE A 352 -0.66 25.39 -3.99
CA ILE A 352 -0.46 25.58 -5.43
C ILE A 352 1.02 25.40 -5.81
N ASP A 353 1.93 26.12 -5.15
CA ASP A 353 3.38 26.07 -5.41
C ASP A 353 3.94 24.65 -5.25
N LYS A 354 3.47 23.91 -4.24
CA LYS A 354 3.81 22.49 -4.03
C LYS A 354 3.43 21.64 -5.24
N HIS A 355 2.18 21.70 -5.69
CA HIS A 355 1.71 20.87 -6.80
C HIS A 355 2.25 21.33 -8.16
N THR A 356 2.47 22.64 -8.35
CA THR A 356 3.18 23.17 -9.52
C THR A 356 4.60 22.59 -9.61
N ASN A 357 5.35 22.55 -8.51
CA ASN A 357 6.70 21.98 -8.52
C ASN A 357 6.67 20.47 -8.83
N ILE A 358 5.79 19.70 -8.17
CA ILE A 358 5.64 18.27 -8.41
C ILE A 358 5.28 18.00 -9.87
N ALA A 359 4.28 18.71 -10.42
CA ALA A 359 3.85 18.56 -11.80
C ALA A 359 4.94 18.95 -12.81
N THR A 360 5.76 19.96 -12.49
CA THR A 360 6.88 20.38 -13.34
C THR A 360 7.95 19.31 -13.42
N VAL A 361 8.33 18.72 -12.29
CA VAL A 361 9.30 17.61 -12.25
C VAL A 361 8.76 16.38 -12.99
N LEU A 362 7.49 16.02 -12.75
CA LEU A 362 6.83 14.94 -13.50
C LEU A 362 6.81 15.19 -15.01
N LEU A 363 6.49 16.42 -15.44
CA LEU A 363 6.47 16.76 -16.87
C LEU A 363 7.85 16.60 -17.51
N GLY A 364 8.93 16.89 -16.77
CA GLY A 364 10.30 16.60 -17.18
C GLY A 364 10.51 15.11 -17.47
N GLU A 365 10.22 14.27 -16.48
CA GLU A 365 10.32 12.81 -16.57
C GLU A 365 9.48 12.22 -17.71
N ILE A 366 8.23 12.67 -17.86
CA ILE A 366 7.32 12.23 -18.92
C ILE A 366 7.92 12.54 -20.29
N LYS A 367 8.46 13.75 -20.51
CA LYS A 367 9.04 14.16 -21.80
C LYS A 367 10.36 13.46 -22.12
N GLU A 368 11.19 13.25 -21.10
CA GLU A 368 12.49 12.61 -21.25
C GLU A 368 12.32 11.12 -21.58
N ARG A 369 11.40 10.44 -20.89
CA ARG A 369 11.18 9.00 -21.00
C ARG A 369 10.05 8.60 -21.95
N SER A 370 9.26 9.55 -22.45
CA SER A 370 8.06 9.32 -23.27
C SER A 370 7.01 8.43 -22.58
N LEU A 371 6.77 8.69 -21.29
CA LEU A 371 5.87 7.87 -20.46
C LEU A 371 4.42 7.86 -20.95
N ASP A 372 3.97 8.92 -21.62
CA ASP A 372 2.67 9.01 -22.27
C ASP A 372 2.51 7.93 -23.37
N SER A 373 3.57 7.70 -24.15
CA SER A 373 3.59 6.67 -25.18
C SER A 373 3.58 5.27 -24.59
N TYR A 374 4.35 5.01 -23.53
CA TYR A 374 4.36 3.73 -22.84
C TYR A 374 2.97 3.40 -22.27
N ALA A 375 2.41 4.29 -21.45
CA ALA A 375 1.10 4.08 -20.82
C ALA A 375 -0.01 3.83 -21.86
N THR A 376 -0.04 4.62 -22.94
CA THR A 376 -1.04 4.48 -24.00
C THR A 376 -0.91 3.15 -24.74
N LYS A 377 0.31 2.78 -25.16
CA LYS A 377 0.54 1.54 -25.91
C LYS A 377 0.34 0.30 -25.04
N GLU A 378 0.68 0.36 -23.75
CA GLU A 378 0.42 -0.73 -22.80
C GLU A 378 -1.08 -0.96 -22.63
N ASP A 379 -1.88 0.09 -22.44
CA ASP A 379 -3.33 -0.04 -22.29
C ASP A 379 -3.98 -0.58 -23.58
N ASP A 380 -3.64 0.00 -24.73
CA ASP A 380 -4.11 -0.47 -26.04
C ASP A 380 -3.80 -1.96 -26.25
N MET A 381 -2.56 -2.36 -25.90
CA MET A 381 -2.09 -3.73 -26.05
C MET A 381 -2.83 -4.70 -25.12
N MET A 382 -3.12 -4.29 -23.88
CA MET A 382 -3.88 -5.09 -22.92
C MET A 382 -5.37 -5.21 -23.28
N VAL A 383 -5.94 -4.21 -23.94
CA VAL A 383 -7.32 -4.25 -24.46
C VAL A 383 -7.42 -5.12 -25.71
N ARG A 384 -6.46 -5.01 -26.64
CA ARG A 384 -6.48 -5.72 -27.94
C ARG A 384 -5.90 -7.13 -27.87
N GLY A 385 -5.12 -7.45 -26.84
CA GLY A 385 -4.36 -8.69 -26.72
C GLY A 385 -3.21 -8.81 -27.73
N SER A 386 -2.86 -7.72 -28.42
CA SER A 386 -1.85 -7.69 -29.48
C SER A 386 -1.36 -6.27 -29.75
N ILE A 387 -0.19 -6.17 -30.40
CA ILE A 387 0.42 -4.93 -30.87
C ILE A 387 1.08 -5.20 -32.23
N ASP A 388 1.11 -4.20 -33.11
CA ASP A 388 1.85 -4.30 -34.37
C ASP A 388 3.36 -4.43 -34.07
N ARG A 389 4.04 -5.31 -34.81
CA ARG A 389 5.47 -5.60 -34.60
C ARG A 389 6.35 -4.36 -34.80
N SER A 390 6.01 -3.51 -35.77
CA SER A 390 6.78 -2.29 -36.03
C SER A 390 6.59 -1.27 -34.91
N ASP A 391 5.36 -1.13 -34.40
CA ASP A 391 5.06 -0.31 -33.22
C ASP A 391 5.81 -0.81 -31.97
N LEU A 392 5.74 -2.11 -31.68
CA LEU A 392 6.42 -2.73 -30.54
C LEU A 392 7.93 -2.44 -30.55
N LEU A 393 8.59 -2.70 -31.68
CA LEU A 393 10.02 -2.46 -31.83
C LEU A 393 10.37 -0.97 -31.82
N SER A 394 9.49 -0.11 -32.32
CA SER A 394 9.70 1.35 -32.31
C SER A 394 9.76 1.91 -30.89
N VAL A 395 8.89 1.42 -29.99
CA VAL A 395 8.87 1.84 -28.58
C VAL A 395 10.13 1.34 -27.87
N LEU A 396 10.48 0.05 -28.02
CA LEU A 396 11.65 -0.54 -27.36
C LEU A 396 12.97 0.10 -27.81
N ARG A 397 13.08 0.52 -29.07
CA ARG A 397 14.25 1.22 -29.62
C ARG A 397 14.23 2.73 -29.39
N GLY A 398 13.10 3.27 -28.96
CA GLY A 398 12.89 4.69 -28.72
C GLY A 398 13.45 5.19 -27.39
N LYS A 399 12.85 6.30 -26.93
CA LYS A 399 13.11 6.90 -25.61
C LYS A 399 12.62 6.00 -24.48
N GLY A 400 12.99 6.35 -23.24
CA GLY A 400 12.66 5.60 -22.04
C GLY A 400 13.90 5.04 -21.36
N SER A 401 13.80 4.85 -20.05
CA SER A 401 14.84 4.19 -19.26
C SER A 401 14.92 2.69 -19.60
N LYS A 402 15.99 2.03 -19.14
CA LYS A 402 16.12 0.57 -19.21
C LYS A 402 14.92 -0.13 -18.55
N MET A 403 14.43 0.43 -17.44
CA MET A 403 13.28 -0.09 -16.70
C MET A 403 11.97 0.07 -17.47
N ASP A 404 11.75 1.23 -18.12
CA ASP A 404 10.53 1.47 -18.91
C ASP A 404 10.42 0.46 -20.08
N LYS A 405 11.55 0.25 -20.78
CA LYS A 405 11.65 -0.74 -21.87
C LYS A 405 11.40 -2.17 -21.38
N LEU A 406 11.97 -2.53 -20.22
CA LEU A 406 11.77 -3.85 -19.62
C LEU A 406 10.31 -4.07 -19.22
N ARG A 407 9.69 -3.10 -18.55
CA ARG A 407 8.26 -3.13 -18.19
C ARG A 407 7.39 -3.33 -19.44
N PHE A 408 7.62 -2.53 -20.48
CA PHE A 408 6.87 -2.62 -21.74
C PHE A 408 7.00 -4.00 -22.40
N ALA A 409 8.21 -4.56 -22.44
CA ALA A 409 8.45 -5.90 -22.96
C ALA A 409 7.73 -6.99 -22.14
N ILE A 410 7.69 -6.84 -20.81
CA ILE A 410 6.95 -7.76 -19.94
C ILE A 410 5.44 -7.61 -20.14
N ILE A 411 4.91 -6.40 -20.29
CA ILE A 411 3.49 -6.19 -20.62
C ILE A 411 3.13 -6.85 -21.96
N TYR A 412 4.00 -6.79 -22.98
CA TYR A 412 3.80 -7.53 -24.23
C TYR A 412 3.71 -9.06 -24.03
N LEU A 413 4.58 -9.60 -23.17
CA LEU A 413 4.46 -11.02 -22.81
C LEU A 413 3.16 -11.31 -22.09
N ILE A 414 2.67 -10.44 -21.20
CA ILE A 414 1.45 -10.70 -20.45
C ILE A 414 0.19 -10.53 -21.31
N SER A 415 0.19 -9.58 -22.25
CA SER A 415 -0.99 -9.23 -23.05
C SER A 415 -1.34 -10.26 -24.13
N THR A 416 -0.35 -11.00 -24.61
CA THR A 416 -0.52 -11.96 -25.72
C THR A 416 -1.10 -13.29 -25.21
N GLU A 417 -1.94 -13.98 -25.98
CA GLU A 417 -2.44 -15.30 -25.57
C GLU A 417 -1.38 -16.40 -25.76
N SER A 418 -0.64 -16.34 -26.86
CA SER A 418 0.41 -17.30 -27.23
C SER A 418 1.76 -16.60 -27.37
N ILE A 419 2.83 -17.37 -27.22
CA ILE A 419 4.21 -16.88 -27.34
C ILE A 419 4.64 -17.05 -28.81
N ASN A 420 4.77 -15.94 -29.54
CA ASN A 420 5.40 -15.94 -30.86
C ASN A 420 6.93 -15.87 -30.70
N GLN A 421 7.61 -16.97 -31.01
CA GLN A 421 9.04 -17.10 -30.77
C GLN A 421 9.88 -16.09 -31.58
N GLU A 422 9.51 -15.81 -32.84
CA GLU A 422 10.24 -14.85 -33.68
C GLU A 422 10.10 -13.40 -33.19
N GLU A 423 8.95 -13.05 -32.64
CA GLU A 423 8.71 -11.73 -32.06
C GLU A 423 9.43 -11.59 -30.72
N VAL A 424 9.38 -12.62 -29.87
CA VAL A 424 10.09 -12.63 -28.59
C VAL A 424 11.60 -12.53 -28.79
N GLU A 425 12.17 -13.21 -29.78
CA GLU A 425 13.60 -13.06 -30.12
C GLU A 425 13.94 -11.64 -30.57
N ALA A 426 13.04 -10.97 -31.30
CA ALA A 426 13.24 -9.58 -31.70
C ALA A 426 13.13 -8.60 -30.51
N VAL A 427 12.24 -8.86 -29.55
CA VAL A 427 12.15 -8.12 -28.28
C VAL A 427 13.42 -8.31 -27.46
N GLU A 428 13.89 -9.55 -27.29
CA GLU A 428 15.13 -9.87 -26.57
C GLU A 428 16.36 -9.24 -27.23
N ALA A 429 16.41 -9.18 -28.57
CA ALA A 429 17.44 -8.44 -29.28
C ALA A 429 17.38 -6.93 -28.96
N ALA A 430 16.20 -6.30 -29.05
CA ALA A 430 16.05 -4.88 -28.75
C ALA A 430 16.40 -4.52 -27.29
N LEU A 431 16.08 -5.39 -26.33
CA LEU A 431 16.47 -5.25 -24.93
C LEU A 431 17.99 -5.34 -24.74
N ARG A 432 18.64 -6.32 -25.39
CA ARG A 432 20.11 -6.48 -25.35
C ARG A 432 20.83 -5.30 -25.99
N ASP A 433 20.34 -4.79 -27.12
CA ASP A 433 20.89 -3.61 -27.78
C ASP A 433 20.79 -2.36 -26.89
N SER A 434 19.81 -2.34 -25.98
CA SER A 434 19.63 -1.29 -24.95
C SER A 434 20.32 -1.61 -23.62
N GLU A 435 21.12 -2.69 -23.55
CA GLU A 435 21.82 -3.17 -22.36
C GLU A 435 20.91 -3.36 -21.14
N VAL A 436 19.70 -3.87 -21.36
CA VAL A 436 18.72 -4.15 -20.32
C VAL A 436 18.98 -5.55 -19.74
N ASP A 437 18.96 -5.67 -18.41
CA ASP A 437 18.92 -6.97 -17.74
C ASP A 437 17.59 -7.67 -18.05
N THR A 438 17.67 -8.88 -18.58
CA THR A 438 16.49 -9.64 -19.03
C THR A 438 16.01 -10.66 -18.01
N SER A 439 16.62 -10.78 -16.82
CA SER A 439 16.20 -11.75 -15.79
C SER A 439 14.71 -11.71 -15.48
N ALA A 440 14.12 -10.52 -15.29
CA ALA A 440 12.68 -10.40 -15.05
C ALA A 440 11.83 -10.85 -16.25
N PHE A 441 12.23 -10.46 -17.47
CA PHE A 441 11.55 -10.87 -18.70
C PHE A 441 11.58 -12.39 -18.88
N GLN A 442 12.74 -13.01 -18.65
CA GLN A 442 12.90 -14.48 -18.74
C GLN A 442 12.10 -15.20 -17.66
N TYR A 443 12.03 -14.66 -16.44
CA TYR A 443 11.19 -15.18 -15.37
C TYR A 443 9.71 -15.19 -15.78
N VAL A 444 9.18 -14.06 -16.25
CA VAL A 444 7.77 -13.97 -16.69
C VAL A 444 7.50 -14.85 -17.90
N LYS A 445 8.41 -14.90 -18.89
CA LYS A 445 8.32 -15.82 -20.04
C LYS A 445 8.23 -17.27 -19.58
N LYS A 446 9.07 -17.68 -18.62
CA LYS A 446 9.05 -19.03 -18.03
C LYS A 446 7.72 -19.31 -17.36
N ILE A 447 7.24 -18.42 -16.49
CA ILE A 447 5.93 -18.53 -15.83
C ILE A 447 4.81 -18.72 -16.87
N LYS A 448 4.77 -17.86 -17.89
CA LYS A 448 3.75 -17.93 -18.93
C LYS A 448 3.77 -19.28 -19.66
N SER A 449 4.96 -19.76 -20.03
CA SER A 449 5.10 -21.07 -20.70
C SER A 449 4.61 -22.25 -19.86
N LEU A 450 4.82 -22.21 -18.53
CA LEU A 450 4.35 -23.24 -17.61
C LEU A 450 2.83 -23.25 -17.50
N ASN A 451 2.19 -22.07 -17.44
CA ASN A 451 0.73 -21.96 -17.37
C ASN A 451 0.03 -22.48 -18.64
N VAL A 452 0.56 -22.14 -19.82
CA VAL A 452 0.03 -22.67 -21.10
C VAL A 452 0.16 -24.20 -21.15
N SER A 453 1.29 -24.74 -20.68
CA SER A 453 1.53 -26.18 -20.63
C SER A 453 0.58 -26.89 -19.66
N LEU A 454 0.32 -26.30 -18.49
CA LEU A 454 -0.57 -26.85 -17.47
C LEU A 454 -2.04 -26.81 -17.92
N ALA A 455 -2.46 -25.73 -18.58
CA ALA A 455 -3.80 -25.60 -19.15
C ALA A 455 -4.06 -26.64 -20.26
N SER A 456 -3.00 -27.09 -20.95
CA SER A 456 -3.06 -28.08 -22.02
C SER A 456 -2.86 -29.53 -21.56
N ALA A 457 -2.55 -29.76 -20.27
CA ALA A 457 -2.20 -31.09 -19.75
C ALA A 457 -3.44 -31.91 -19.31
N ASN A 458 -3.55 -33.14 -19.81
CA ASN A 458 -4.56 -34.11 -19.37
C ASN A 458 -4.31 -34.57 -17.91
N SER A 459 -5.39 -34.90 -17.19
CA SER A 459 -5.40 -35.20 -15.75
C SER A 459 -4.42 -36.29 -15.25
N ALA A 460 -3.83 -37.10 -16.13
CA ALA A 460 -3.00 -38.25 -15.77
C ALA A 460 -1.48 -37.95 -15.64
N SER A 461 -0.97 -36.82 -16.15
CA SER A 461 0.47 -36.47 -16.08
C SER A 461 0.82 -35.54 -14.92
N ARG A 462 -0.04 -35.47 -13.89
CA ARG A 462 -0.03 -34.43 -12.85
C ARG A 462 0.81 -34.75 -11.60
N SER A 463 1.70 -35.74 -11.57
CA SER A 463 2.20 -36.22 -10.27
C SER A 463 3.45 -35.53 -9.69
N ASN A 464 4.43 -35.08 -10.49
CA ASN A 464 5.73 -34.63 -9.94
C ASN A 464 6.14 -33.18 -10.25
N ILE A 465 5.64 -32.59 -11.35
CA ILE A 465 5.89 -31.17 -11.72
C ILE A 465 4.80 -30.24 -11.13
N VAL A 466 3.68 -30.85 -10.73
CA VAL A 466 2.45 -30.16 -10.35
C VAL A 466 2.45 -29.69 -8.91
N ASP A 467 3.17 -30.34 -8.00
CA ASP A 467 3.12 -29.97 -6.57
C ASP A 467 3.74 -28.57 -6.32
N TRP A 468 4.86 -28.26 -6.98
CA TRP A 468 5.44 -26.92 -7.01
C TRP A 468 4.61 -25.93 -7.83
N ALA A 469 4.05 -26.37 -8.97
CA ALA A 469 3.26 -25.50 -9.84
C ALA A 469 1.85 -25.18 -9.29
N GLU A 470 1.21 -26.07 -8.55
CA GLU A 470 -0.06 -25.83 -7.85
C GLU A 470 0.13 -24.94 -6.61
N ARG A 471 1.28 -25.09 -5.92
CA ARG A 471 1.69 -24.19 -4.82
C ARG A 471 1.98 -22.76 -5.29
N ILE A 472 2.47 -22.56 -6.51
CA ILE A 472 2.81 -21.23 -7.04
C ILE A 472 1.72 -20.63 -7.95
N TYR A 473 1.01 -21.45 -8.73
CA TYR A 473 0.19 -20.99 -9.85
C TYR A 473 -1.28 -21.45 -9.78
N GLY A 474 -1.87 -21.54 -8.59
CA GLY A 474 -3.30 -21.83 -8.40
C GLY A 474 -4.19 -21.03 -9.37
N GLN A 475 -4.55 -21.65 -10.50
CA GLN A 475 -5.42 -21.18 -11.60
C GLN A 475 -5.43 -19.67 -11.97
N SER A 476 -4.30 -18.95 -11.88
CA SER A 476 -4.39 -17.48 -11.84
C SER A 476 -3.98 -16.72 -13.11
N LEU A 477 -3.35 -17.35 -14.11
CA LEU A 477 -2.90 -16.65 -15.32
C LEU A 477 -3.74 -16.94 -16.58
N SER A 478 -4.63 -17.94 -16.55
CA SER A 478 -5.50 -18.27 -17.69
C SER A 478 -6.82 -17.49 -17.72
N VAL A 479 -7.17 -16.75 -16.66
CA VAL A 479 -8.42 -15.97 -16.57
C VAL A 479 -8.22 -14.51 -17.00
N VAL A 480 -6.98 -14.08 -17.25
CA VAL A 480 -6.64 -12.72 -17.71
C VAL A 480 -6.28 -12.72 -19.20
N THR A 481 -7.07 -13.38 -20.05
CA THR A 481 -7.01 -13.17 -21.50
C THR A 481 -8.03 -12.11 -21.89
N ALA A 482 -7.51 -10.94 -22.26
CA ALA A 482 -8.20 -9.78 -22.85
C ALA A 482 -9.36 -9.16 -22.04
N GLY A 483 -9.18 -7.90 -21.65
CA GLY A 483 -10.21 -7.11 -20.98
C GLY A 483 -11.49 -7.03 -21.80
N MET A 484 -12.58 -7.60 -21.29
CA MET A 484 -13.91 -7.32 -21.82
C MET A 484 -14.17 -5.82 -21.62
N LYS A 485 -14.40 -5.09 -22.73
CA LYS A 485 -14.86 -3.70 -22.66
C LYS A 485 -16.13 -3.66 -21.81
N ASN A 486 -16.14 -2.80 -20.80
CA ASN A 486 -17.39 -2.44 -20.17
C ASN A 486 -18.23 -1.73 -21.24
N LEU A 487 -19.38 -2.29 -21.63
CA LEU A 487 -20.18 -1.73 -22.73
C LEU A 487 -20.67 -0.28 -22.45
N LEU A 488 -20.52 0.18 -21.20
CA LEU A 488 -20.93 1.50 -20.73
C LEU A 488 -19.75 2.48 -20.55
N SER A 489 -18.50 2.01 -20.48
CA SER A 489 -17.31 2.86 -20.37
C SER A 489 -16.24 2.36 -21.33
N ASN A 490 -15.69 3.25 -22.18
CA ASN A 490 -14.60 2.91 -23.10
C ASN A 490 -13.28 2.47 -22.40
N GLU A 491 -13.27 2.39 -21.07
CA GLU A 491 -12.12 2.08 -20.23
C GLU A 491 -12.11 0.60 -19.79
N ARG A 492 -10.90 0.02 -19.74
CA ARG A 492 -10.65 -1.33 -19.24
C ARG A 492 -10.82 -1.37 -17.71
N GLN A 493 -11.69 -2.24 -17.22
CA GLN A 493 -11.76 -2.55 -15.78
C GLN A 493 -10.76 -3.65 -15.42
N LEU A 494 -9.95 -3.42 -14.37
CA LEU A 494 -8.98 -4.40 -13.86
C LEU A 494 -9.66 -5.71 -13.49
N ALA A 495 -8.96 -6.84 -13.67
CA ALA A 495 -9.49 -8.16 -13.30
C ALA A 495 -9.84 -8.21 -11.81
N LEU A 496 -8.97 -7.68 -10.95
CA LEU A 496 -9.22 -7.55 -9.52
C LEU A 496 -10.56 -6.86 -9.24
N THR A 497 -10.78 -5.69 -9.85
CA THR A 497 -11.97 -4.87 -9.63
C THR A 497 -13.24 -5.57 -10.11
N ARG A 498 -13.22 -6.24 -11.27
CA ARG A 498 -14.37 -7.02 -11.78
C ARG A 498 -14.71 -8.19 -10.84
N THR A 499 -13.69 -8.91 -10.38
CA THR A 499 -13.87 -10.06 -9.50
C THR A 499 -14.40 -9.63 -8.12
N VAL A 500 -13.90 -8.53 -7.57
CA VAL A 500 -14.43 -7.96 -6.32
C VAL A 500 -15.89 -7.53 -6.49
N GLU A 501 -16.24 -6.88 -7.60
CA GLU A 501 -17.63 -6.53 -7.90
C GLU A 501 -18.54 -7.76 -7.94
N ALA A 502 -18.13 -8.82 -8.63
CA ALA A 502 -18.86 -10.08 -8.69
C ALA A 502 -19.02 -10.74 -7.31
N LEU A 503 -17.96 -10.78 -6.50
CA LEU A 503 -17.99 -11.31 -5.13
C LEU A 503 -18.92 -10.49 -4.23
N MET A 504 -18.93 -9.17 -4.37
CA MET A 504 -19.80 -8.28 -3.60
C MET A 504 -21.26 -8.40 -4.05
N GLU A 505 -21.56 -8.62 -5.32
CA GLU A 505 -22.93 -8.80 -5.79
C GLU A 505 -23.55 -10.13 -5.34
N GLY A 506 -22.73 -11.18 -5.22
CA GLY A 506 -23.16 -12.50 -4.77
C GLY A 506 -24.13 -13.23 -5.70
N LYS A 507 -24.29 -12.74 -6.93
CA LYS A 507 -25.03 -13.42 -7.99
C LYS A 507 -24.17 -14.55 -8.57
N PRO A 508 -24.79 -15.60 -9.16
CA PRO A 508 -24.05 -16.62 -9.90
C PRO A 508 -23.17 -15.96 -10.97
N ASN A 509 -21.87 -16.20 -10.90
CA ASN A 509 -20.91 -15.68 -11.86
C ASN A 509 -19.79 -16.72 -12.05
N PRO A 510 -19.59 -17.25 -13.27
CA PRO A 510 -18.59 -18.28 -13.55
C PRO A 510 -17.16 -17.92 -13.11
N GLU A 511 -16.79 -16.63 -13.10
CA GLU A 511 -15.46 -16.17 -12.70
C GLU A 511 -15.15 -16.42 -11.21
N VAL A 512 -16.19 -16.45 -10.36
CA VAL A 512 -16.05 -16.53 -8.90
C VAL A 512 -16.67 -17.79 -8.29
N ASP A 513 -17.24 -18.67 -9.11
CA ASP A 513 -17.86 -19.92 -8.64
C ASP A 513 -16.83 -20.91 -8.07
N SER A 514 -15.59 -20.85 -8.52
CA SER A 514 -14.49 -21.67 -8.02
C SER A 514 -13.90 -21.18 -6.69
N PHE A 515 -14.16 -19.92 -6.31
CA PHE A 515 -13.59 -19.30 -5.11
C PHE A 515 -14.05 -20.03 -3.85
N LEU A 516 -13.09 -20.26 -2.96
CA LEU A 516 -13.35 -20.82 -1.64
C LEU A 516 -14.13 -19.84 -0.77
N VAL A 517 -14.83 -20.40 0.22
CA VAL A 517 -15.62 -19.65 1.20
C VAL A 517 -15.26 -20.17 2.58
N PHE A 518 -14.78 -19.28 3.44
CA PHE A 518 -14.58 -19.57 4.87
C PHE A 518 -15.47 -18.67 5.71
N ASP A 519 -16.15 -19.26 6.69
CA ASP A 519 -16.94 -18.50 7.67
C ASP A 519 -16.46 -18.80 9.10
N PRO A 520 -15.62 -17.91 9.69
CA PRO A 520 -15.10 -18.10 11.03
C PRO A 520 -16.16 -18.18 12.13
N ARG A 521 -17.38 -17.68 11.90
CA ARG A 521 -18.49 -17.76 12.88
C ARG A 521 -19.32 -19.04 12.75
N ALA A 522 -19.23 -19.75 11.62
CA ALA A 522 -20.00 -20.98 11.41
C ALA A 522 -19.38 -22.17 12.18
N PRO A 523 -20.17 -23.16 12.62
CA PRO A 523 -19.63 -24.40 13.20
C PRO A 523 -18.73 -25.16 12.20
N LYS A 524 -17.66 -25.82 12.68
CA LYS A 524 -16.75 -26.61 11.82
C LYS A 524 -17.48 -27.73 11.04
N SER A 525 -18.64 -28.19 11.50
CA SER A 525 -19.42 -29.26 10.86
C SER A 525 -20.24 -28.82 9.64
N SER A 526 -20.30 -27.52 9.34
CA SER A 526 -21.06 -26.98 8.19
C SER A 526 -20.16 -26.51 7.03
N SER A 527 -18.85 -26.76 7.09
CA SER A 527 -17.90 -26.41 6.03
C SER A 527 -18.11 -27.29 4.79
N GLY A 528 -19.00 -26.86 3.89
CA GLY A 528 -19.20 -27.51 2.59
C GLY A 528 -20.63 -27.57 2.09
N MET A 529 -21.65 -27.36 2.94
CA MET A 529 -23.04 -27.31 2.49
C MET A 529 -23.44 -25.85 2.20
N GLY A 530 -23.55 -25.51 0.92
CA GLY A 530 -23.75 -24.14 0.43
C GLY A 530 -24.99 -23.45 0.99
N SER A 531 -24.81 -22.58 1.98
CA SER A 531 -25.81 -21.58 2.34
C SER A 531 -25.67 -20.39 1.38
N SER A 532 -26.70 -20.12 0.59
CA SER A 532 -26.77 -18.99 -0.35
C SER A 532 -26.46 -17.63 0.31
N HIS A 533 -26.77 -17.47 1.60
CA HIS A 533 -26.50 -16.26 2.38
C HIS A 533 -25.00 -15.92 2.57
N LEU A 534 -24.08 -16.88 2.42
CA LEU A 534 -22.63 -16.63 2.50
C LEU A 534 -22.07 -16.02 1.21
N LYS A 535 -22.87 -15.97 0.12
CA LYS A 535 -22.40 -15.49 -1.17
C LYS A 535 -22.67 -14.00 -1.41
N GLY A 536 -23.47 -13.32 -0.61
CA GLY A 536 -23.79 -11.89 -0.76
C GLY A 536 -25.30 -11.61 -0.92
N PRO A 537 -25.70 -10.39 -1.28
CA PRO A 537 -24.88 -9.25 -1.69
C PRO A 537 -24.22 -8.53 -0.50
N PHE A 538 -22.97 -8.10 -0.61
CA PHE A 538 -22.22 -7.39 0.43
C PHE A 538 -22.21 -5.87 0.19
N LYS A 539 -22.31 -5.10 1.27
CA LYS A 539 -22.15 -3.63 1.26
C LYS A 539 -20.71 -3.18 1.45
N GLU A 540 -19.93 -4.01 2.13
CA GLU A 540 -18.58 -3.69 2.59
C GLU A 540 -17.63 -4.82 2.17
N ALA A 541 -16.47 -4.47 1.61
CA ALA A 541 -15.42 -5.41 1.26
C ALA A 541 -14.07 -4.94 1.81
N ILE A 542 -13.28 -5.92 2.26
CA ILE A 542 -11.86 -5.78 2.51
C ILE A 542 -11.17 -6.59 1.42
N VAL A 543 -10.30 -5.97 0.63
CA VAL A 543 -9.59 -6.60 -0.47
C VAL A 543 -8.12 -6.66 -0.10
N PHE A 544 -7.51 -7.84 -0.11
CA PHE A 544 -6.11 -8.02 0.26
C PHE A 544 -5.29 -8.71 -0.83
N MET A 545 -4.25 -8.04 -1.30
CA MET A 545 -3.32 -8.54 -2.32
C MET A 545 -2.01 -9.01 -1.68
N ILE A 546 -1.74 -10.31 -1.74
CA ILE A 546 -0.48 -10.91 -1.30
C ILE A 546 0.58 -10.77 -2.40
N GLY A 547 1.77 -10.28 -2.06
CA GLY A 547 2.87 -10.16 -3.03
C GLY A 547 3.00 -8.80 -3.67
N GLY A 548 2.35 -7.78 -3.09
CA GLY A 548 2.53 -6.39 -3.50
C GLY A 548 1.32 -5.81 -4.22
N GLY A 549 0.97 -4.59 -3.86
CA GLY A 549 -0.13 -3.81 -4.43
C GLY A 549 0.33 -2.43 -4.81
N ASN A 550 -0.52 -1.67 -5.49
CA ASN A 550 -0.19 -0.30 -5.85
C ASN A 550 -1.42 0.62 -5.93
N TYR A 551 -1.18 1.89 -6.24
CA TYR A 551 -2.22 2.90 -6.32
C TYR A 551 -3.17 2.75 -7.53
N MET A 552 -2.80 1.98 -8.56
CA MET A 552 -3.73 1.68 -9.67
C MET A 552 -4.89 0.81 -9.19
N GLU A 553 -4.58 -0.24 -8.41
CA GLU A 553 -5.59 -1.13 -7.83
C GLU A 553 -6.46 -0.40 -6.81
N TYR A 554 -5.82 0.39 -5.94
CA TYR A 554 -6.52 1.24 -4.98
C TYR A 554 -7.53 2.15 -5.70
N GLY A 555 -7.06 2.93 -6.69
CA GLY A 555 -7.91 3.86 -7.45
C GLY A 555 -9.08 3.15 -8.12
N SER A 556 -8.83 2.03 -8.80
CA SER A 556 -9.88 1.26 -9.48
C SER A 556 -10.94 0.71 -8.50
N LEU A 557 -10.53 0.28 -7.31
CA LEU A 557 -11.46 -0.19 -6.28
C LEU A 557 -12.27 0.95 -5.65
N GLN A 558 -11.69 2.14 -5.48
CA GLN A 558 -12.44 3.32 -5.01
C GLN A 558 -13.45 3.81 -6.06
N GLU A 559 -13.08 3.81 -7.35
CA GLU A 559 -14.01 4.11 -8.45
C GLU A 559 -15.19 3.12 -8.47
N LEU A 560 -14.92 1.82 -8.28
CA LEU A 560 -15.97 0.80 -8.12
C LEU A 560 -16.89 1.09 -6.94
N ALA A 561 -16.33 1.46 -5.78
CA ALA A 561 -17.09 1.76 -4.58
C ALA A 561 -18.05 2.94 -4.79
N GLN A 562 -17.58 4.00 -5.46
CA GLN A 562 -18.32 5.23 -5.72
C GLN A 562 -19.39 5.10 -6.81
N ARG A 563 -19.15 4.27 -7.85
CA ARG A 563 -20.10 4.11 -8.97
C ARG A 563 -21.33 3.26 -8.61
N GLN A 564 -21.23 2.45 -7.57
CA GLN A 564 -22.29 1.52 -7.15
C GLN A 564 -23.42 2.26 -6.41
N GLN A 565 -24.66 1.80 -6.59
CA GLN A 565 -25.85 2.35 -5.94
C GLN A 565 -26.62 1.24 -5.21
N PRO A 566 -26.71 1.27 -3.85
CA PRO A 566 -26.10 2.27 -2.95
C PRO A 566 -24.57 2.21 -2.97
N ILE A 567 -23.94 3.31 -2.56
CA ILE A 567 -22.47 3.40 -2.42
C ILE A 567 -22.00 2.24 -1.54
N LYS A 568 -20.97 1.54 -2.02
CA LYS A 568 -20.31 0.45 -1.30
C LYS A 568 -19.06 0.97 -0.61
N HIS A 569 -18.60 0.28 0.43
CA HIS A 569 -17.35 0.61 1.10
C HIS A 569 -16.30 -0.45 0.78
N VAL A 570 -15.14 -0.05 0.26
CA VAL A 570 -14.07 -0.98 -0.12
C VAL A 570 -12.75 -0.51 0.49
N VAL A 571 -12.20 -1.32 1.38
CA VAL A 571 -10.86 -1.13 1.96
C VAL A 571 -9.88 -1.99 1.18
N TYR A 572 -8.84 -1.40 0.62
CA TYR A 572 -7.77 -2.12 -0.06
C TYR A 572 -6.55 -2.28 0.85
N GLY A 573 -5.95 -3.46 0.80
CA GLY A 573 -4.77 -3.81 1.56
C GLY A 573 -3.80 -4.66 0.76
N THR A 574 -2.53 -4.60 1.13
CA THR A 574 -1.50 -5.46 0.54
C THR A 574 -0.36 -5.73 1.52
N THR A 575 0.48 -6.72 1.23
CA THR A 575 1.71 -6.96 2.00
C THR A 575 2.65 -5.75 1.97
N GLU A 576 2.82 -5.12 0.80
CA GLU A 576 3.66 -3.94 0.58
C GLU A 576 3.15 -3.14 -0.62
N ILE A 577 3.30 -1.82 -0.60
CA ILE A 577 2.98 -0.97 -1.75
C ILE A 577 4.24 -0.86 -2.62
N LEU A 578 4.14 -1.22 -3.89
CA LEU A 578 5.27 -1.32 -4.83
C LEU A 578 5.08 -0.41 -6.03
N THR A 579 6.16 0.28 -6.42
CA THR A 579 6.29 0.86 -7.75
C THR A 579 6.45 -0.22 -8.81
N GLY A 580 6.22 0.12 -10.08
CA GLY A 580 6.44 -0.83 -11.17
C GLY A 580 7.90 -1.28 -11.27
N ALA A 581 8.83 -0.37 -10.99
CA ALA A 581 10.25 -0.67 -10.93
C ALA A 581 10.59 -1.67 -9.80
N GLU A 582 10.13 -1.42 -8.58
CA GLU A 582 10.41 -2.33 -7.44
C GLU A 582 9.82 -3.73 -7.66
N PHE A 583 8.64 -3.84 -8.27
CA PHE A 583 8.08 -5.16 -8.57
C PHE A 583 8.87 -5.88 -9.66
N VAL A 584 9.32 -5.19 -10.72
CA VAL A 584 10.19 -5.78 -11.75
C VAL A 584 11.54 -6.21 -11.18
N GLU A 585 12.10 -5.48 -10.21
CA GLU A 585 13.30 -5.90 -9.48
C GLU A 585 13.08 -7.20 -8.70
N GLN A 586 11.91 -7.38 -8.07
CA GLN A 586 11.54 -8.64 -7.42
C GLN A 586 11.45 -9.80 -8.43
N LEU A 587 10.88 -9.56 -9.62
CA LEU A 587 10.83 -10.54 -10.71
C LEU A 587 12.24 -10.87 -11.23
N ALA A 588 13.14 -9.89 -11.33
CA ALA A 588 14.53 -10.10 -11.74
C ALA A 588 15.26 -10.99 -10.74
N LEU A 589 15.11 -10.73 -9.44
CA LEU A 589 15.71 -11.56 -8.39
C LEU A 589 15.23 -13.01 -8.44
N LEU A 590 13.94 -13.23 -8.68
CA LEU A 590 13.39 -14.58 -8.87
C LEU A 590 13.94 -15.24 -10.14
N GLY A 591 14.05 -14.50 -11.24
CA GLY A 591 14.73 -14.95 -12.46
C GLY A 591 16.15 -15.43 -12.18
N GLN A 592 16.93 -14.63 -11.46
CA GLN A 592 18.31 -14.97 -11.08
C GLN A 592 18.36 -16.22 -10.18
N LYS A 593 17.47 -16.33 -9.18
CA LYS A 593 17.35 -17.53 -8.32
C LYS A 593 16.99 -18.80 -9.10
N MET A 594 16.26 -18.66 -10.21
CA MET A 594 15.97 -19.76 -11.14
C MET A 594 17.09 -20.02 -12.17
N GLY A 595 18.20 -19.27 -12.12
CA GLY A 595 19.28 -19.36 -13.12
C GLY A 595 18.92 -18.76 -14.48
N LEU A 596 17.96 -17.82 -14.52
CA LEU A 596 17.49 -17.15 -15.73
C LEU A 596 18.11 -15.75 -15.87
N GLY A 597 18.53 -15.42 -17.10
CA GLY A 597 18.90 -14.04 -17.47
C GLY A 597 20.35 -13.61 -17.26
N GLY A 598 21.31 -14.54 -17.16
CA GLY A 598 22.74 -14.16 -17.13
C GLY A 598 23.23 -13.60 -18.47
N ALA A 599 23.98 -12.49 -18.43
CA ALA A 599 24.92 -12.15 -19.50
C ALA A 599 25.98 -13.28 -19.60
N PRO A 600 26.48 -13.65 -20.79
CA PRO A 600 27.59 -14.58 -20.87
C PRO A 600 28.76 -14.00 -20.08
N ALA A 601 29.26 -14.76 -19.10
CA ALA A 601 30.49 -14.41 -18.40
C ALA A 601 31.56 -14.17 -19.47
N ALA A 602 32.10 -12.96 -19.54
CA ALA A 602 33.26 -12.70 -20.36
C ALA A 602 34.37 -13.67 -19.89
N PRO A 603 35.01 -14.43 -20.80
CA PRO A 603 36.11 -15.29 -20.39
C PRO A 603 37.19 -14.39 -19.81
N THR A 604 37.52 -14.62 -18.54
CA THR A 604 38.69 -14.01 -17.91
C THR A 604 39.92 -14.43 -18.69
N GLN A 605 40.55 -13.46 -19.36
CA GLN A 605 41.93 -13.57 -19.83
C GLN A 605 42.89 -13.13 -18.74
#